data_AF-A0A672YFH0-F1
#
_entry.id   AF-A0A672YFH0-F1
#
_cell.length_a   1.000
_cell.length_b   1.000
_cell.length_c   1.000
_cell.angle_alpha   90.00
_cell.angle_beta   90.00
_cell.angle_gamma   90.00
#
_symmetry.space_group_name_H-M   'P 1'
#
loop_
_entity.id
_entity.type
_entity.pdbx_description
1 polymer ?
#
loop_
_entity_poly.entity_id
_entity_poly.type
_entity_poly.pdbx_seq_one_letter_code
_entity_poly.pdbx_strand_id
1 'polypeptide(L)'
;MPVIVLEARDFASPLFLVRTWEVISGCVTFSLVDSLEESELNKDPSYQSTFRIFCMFTWCFFFTLTLLIHILSIIQFHSLLPISWKNLTMTVAVFGALMCLSVSVIFPWIIIEHERVFPRPMAAAVASCLTFLAYASESCVLCRQTHEQRGYMGSKPGLLKILQLWGGCQMIPLFVEAIQDLPNRVNSWQLWVSGVSYGICIIMSVVTVVVILGDFAGQCCLPFDRFLAGFSLIGVLLYMVATVICFTKILELRDFRPIHQQTSAEMVIMETVIASITLLAFTVDLAFSIKLLCDRSHS
;
A
#
# COMPACT_ATOMS: atom_id res chain seq x y z
N MET A 1 -23.96 -28.79 -18.36
CA MET A 1 -23.29 -27.51 -18.08
C MET A 1 -24.22 -26.41 -18.56
N PRO A 2 -24.83 -25.60 -17.68
CA PRO A 2 -25.51 -24.41 -18.15
C PRO A 2 -24.43 -23.42 -18.61
N VAL A 3 -24.44 -23.09 -19.90
CA VAL A 3 -23.73 -21.91 -20.42
C VAL A 3 -24.47 -20.72 -19.82
N ILE A 4 -23.83 -20.07 -18.85
CA ILE A 4 -24.39 -18.89 -18.20
C ILE A 4 -24.32 -17.78 -19.23
N VAL A 5 -25.48 -17.47 -19.82
CA VAL A 5 -25.65 -16.32 -20.70
C VAL A 5 -25.45 -15.09 -19.82
N LEU A 6 -24.32 -14.41 -20.01
CA LEU A 6 -23.97 -13.17 -19.35
C LEU A 6 -25.06 -12.13 -19.67
N GLU A 7 -25.93 -11.87 -18.70
CA GLU A 7 -27.11 -11.04 -18.90
C GLU A 7 -26.66 -9.57 -19.07
N ALA A 8 -27.26 -8.83 -20.02
CA ALA A 8 -26.89 -7.43 -20.29
C ALA A 8 -26.99 -6.51 -19.05
N ARG A 9 -27.72 -6.94 -18.01
CA ARG A 9 -27.86 -6.24 -16.72
C ARG A 9 -26.62 -6.35 -15.83
N ASP A 10 -25.79 -7.39 -15.98
CA ASP A 10 -24.55 -7.53 -15.21
C ASP A 10 -23.47 -6.53 -15.66
N PHE A 11 -23.49 -6.16 -16.95
CA PHE A 11 -22.64 -5.10 -17.52
C PHE A 11 -22.96 -3.70 -16.98
N ALA A 12 -24.19 -3.48 -16.49
CA ALA A 12 -24.61 -2.21 -15.90
C ALA A 12 -24.49 -2.19 -14.37
N SER A 13 -23.96 -3.26 -13.76
CA SER A 13 -23.72 -3.26 -12.32
C SER A 13 -22.70 -2.17 -11.96
N PRO A 14 -22.93 -1.40 -10.88
CA PRO A 14 -22.05 -0.29 -10.52
C PRO A 14 -20.60 -0.74 -10.29
N LEU A 15 -20.41 -1.96 -9.79
CA LEU A 15 -19.08 -2.57 -9.61
C LEU A 15 -18.38 -2.89 -10.94
N PHE A 16 -19.12 -3.38 -11.94
CA PHE A 16 -18.53 -3.65 -13.25
C PHE A 16 -18.05 -2.35 -13.91
N LEU A 17 -18.88 -1.32 -13.89
CA LEU A 17 -18.54 0.00 -14.46
C LEU A 17 -17.32 0.64 -13.77
N VAL A 18 -17.26 0.59 -12.44
CA VAL A 18 -16.11 1.12 -11.69
C VAL A 18 -14.84 0.37 -12.04
N ARG A 19 -14.86 -0.97 -12.11
CA ARG A 19 -13.70 -1.76 -12.52
C ARG A 19 -13.27 -1.48 -13.96
N THR A 20 -14.21 -1.32 -14.89
CA THR A 20 -13.86 -0.93 -16.27
C THR A 20 -13.20 0.45 -16.29
N TRP A 21 -13.70 1.39 -15.49
CA TRP A 21 -13.08 2.71 -15.34
C TRP A 21 -11.68 2.64 -14.74
N GLU A 22 -11.46 1.82 -13.71
CA GLU A 22 -10.14 1.57 -13.11
C GLU A 22 -9.15 1.02 -14.15
N VAL A 23 -9.55 0.03 -14.94
CA VAL A 23 -8.70 -0.56 -15.98
C VAL A 23 -8.34 0.49 -17.04
N ILE A 24 -9.31 1.27 -17.50
CA ILE A 24 -9.05 2.33 -18.49
C ILE A 24 -8.12 3.39 -17.91
N SER A 25 -8.41 3.88 -16.70
CA SER A 25 -7.61 4.91 -16.05
C SER A 25 -6.20 4.41 -15.73
N GLY A 26 -6.05 3.15 -15.29
CA GLY A 26 -4.77 2.49 -15.03
C GLY A 26 -3.93 2.34 -16.31
N CYS A 27 -4.57 1.90 -17.40
CA CYS A 27 -3.94 1.83 -18.72
C CYS A 27 -3.44 3.20 -19.17
N VAL A 28 -4.27 4.24 -19.06
CA VAL A 28 -3.88 5.61 -19.40
C VAL A 28 -2.71 6.07 -18.55
N THR A 29 -2.73 5.85 -17.22
CA THR A 29 -1.59 6.24 -16.36
C THR A 29 -0.30 5.58 -16.77
N PHE A 30 -0.30 4.26 -16.99
CA PHE A 30 0.90 3.52 -17.36
C PHE A 30 1.41 3.93 -18.75
N SER A 31 0.53 3.99 -19.76
CA SER A 31 0.91 4.40 -21.11
C SER A 31 1.43 5.83 -21.18
N LEU A 32 0.88 6.74 -20.36
CA LEU A 32 1.34 8.12 -20.34
C LEU A 32 2.74 8.24 -19.73
N VAL A 33 3.04 7.44 -18.71
CA VAL A 33 4.38 7.43 -18.08
C VAL A 33 5.39 6.66 -18.94
N ASP A 34 4.99 5.61 -19.64
CA ASP A 34 5.87 4.91 -20.60
C ASP A 34 6.22 5.81 -21.80
N SER A 35 5.28 6.65 -22.24
CA SER A 35 5.51 7.66 -23.29
C SER A 35 6.37 8.87 -22.84
N LEU A 36 6.62 9.01 -21.53
CA LEU A 36 7.56 9.97 -20.98
C LEU A 36 8.98 9.41 -21.15
N GLU A 37 9.50 9.54 -22.37
CA GLU A 37 10.82 9.08 -22.81
C GLU A 37 11.98 9.58 -21.91
N GLU A 38 13.02 8.76 -21.76
CA GLU A 38 14.25 8.93 -20.96
C GLU A 38 15.02 10.25 -21.16
N SER A 39 14.69 11.03 -22.19
CA SER A 39 15.46 12.20 -22.65
C SER A 39 15.24 13.47 -21.79
N GLU A 40 14.04 13.68 -21.23
CA GLU A 40 13.73 14.84 -20.37
C GLU A 40 14.06 14.60 -18.88
N LEU A 41 14.34 13.35 -18.51
CA LEU A 41 14.52 12.89 -17.12
C LEU A 41 15.95 12.38 -16.85
N ASN A 42 16.96 12.96 -17.50
CA ASN A 42 18.35 12.53 -17.40
C ASN A 42 19.24 13.72 -16.97
N LYS A 43 18.94 14.31 -15.80
CA LYS A 43 19.84 15.30 -15.20
C LYS A 43 20.37 14.96 -13.80
N ASP A 44 19.82 13.97 -13.09
CA ASP A 44 20.48 13.39 -11.90
C ASP A 44 20.20 11.88 -11.75
N PRO A 45 21.21 11.01 -11.48
CA PRO A 45 21.16 9.64 -12.01
C PRO A 45 20.84 8.53 -11.00
N SER A 46 20.70 8.77 -9.69
CA SER A 46 20.54 7.67 -8.71
C SER A 46 19.21 7.66 -7.98
N TYR A 47 18.88 8.72 -7.22
CA TYR A 47 17.76 8.71 -6.27
C TYR A 47 16.37 8.77 -6.92
N GLN A 48 16.28 9.33 -8.12
CA GLN A 48 15.01 9.39 -8.86
C GLN A 48 14.65 8.03 -9.47
N SER A 49 15.64 7.13 -9.63
CA SER A 49 15.44 5.87 -10.34
C SER A 49 14.62 4.86 -9.52
N THR A 50 14.90 4.70 -8.23
CA THR A 50 14.20 3.70 -7.38
C THR A 50 12.74 4.07 -7.19
N PHE A 51 12.44 5.33 -6.85
CA PHE A 51 11.05 5.76 -6.70
C PHE A 51 10.28 5.72 -8.02
N ARG A 52 10.91 6.04 -9.16
CA ARG A 52 10.28 5.91 -10.48
C ARG A 52 9.94 4.45 -10.79
N ILE A 53 10.86 3.53 -10.54
CA ILE A 53 10.63 2.08 -10.70
C ILE A 53 9.49 1.63 -9.79
N PHE A 54 9.46 2.10 -8.54
CA PHE A 54 8.40 1.77 -7.59
C PHE A 54 7.02 2.29 -8.02
N CYS A 55 6.95 3.52 -8.55
CA CYS A 55 5.72 4.10 -9.08
C CYS A 55 5.20 3.29 -10.28
N MET A 56 6.09 2.96 -11.23
CA MET A 56 5.75 2.14 -12.40
C MET A 56 5.29 0.74 -12.01
N PHE A 57 6.03 0.08 -11.10
CA PHE A 57 5.67 -1.22 -10.57
C PHE A 57 4.28 -1.19 -9.92
N THR A 58 4.01 -0.16 -9.10
CA THR A 58 2.72 0.01 -8.43
C THR A 58 1.58 0.11 -9.44
N TRP A 59 1.66 1.04 -10.40
CA TRP A 59 0.60 1.20 -11.41
C TRP A 59 0.38 -0.07 -12.23
N CYS A 60 1.45 -0.72 -12.69
CA CYS A 60 1.36 -1.95 -13.48
C CYS A 60 0.79 -3.13 -12.68
N PHE A 61 1.22 -3.29 -11.43
CA PHE A 61 0.75 -4.35 -10.54
C PHE A 61 -0.74 -4.21 -10.24
N PHE A 62 -1.20 -3.02 -9.85
CA PHE A 62 -2.62 -2.78 -9.58
C PHE A 62 -3.49 -2.88 -10.82
N PHE A 63 -3.03 -2.37 -11.97
CA PHE A 63 -3.70 -2.56 -13.25
C PHE A 63 -3.88 -4.06 -13.56
N THR A 64 -2.82 -4.84 -13.44
CA THR A 64 -2.85 -6.29 -13.71
C THR A 64 -3.76 -7.03 -12.74
N LEU A 65 -3.69 -6.71 -11.45
CA LEU A 65 -4.57 -7.30 -10.43
C LEU A 65 -6.04 -6.98 -10.68
N THR A 66 -6.38 -5.72 -10.98
CA THR A 66 -7.76 -5.32 -11.31
C THR A 66 -8.23 -6.03 -12.58
N LEU A 67 -7.40 -6.11 -13.62
CA LEU A 67 -7.73 -6.85 -14.84
C LEU A 67 -8.00 -8.33 -14.55
N LEU A 68 -7.14 -8.97 -13.76
CA LEU A 68 -7.31 -10.36 -13.36
C LEU A 68 -8.61 -10.56 -12.59
N ILE A 69 -8.91 -9.69 -11.61
CA ILE A 69 -10.16 -9.72 -10.85
C ILE A 69 -11.36 -9.52 -11.78
N HIS A 70 -11.27 -8.59 -12.73
CA HIS A 70 -12.33 -8.28 -13.68
C HIS A 70 -12.61 -9.48 -14.60
N ILE A 71 -11.57 -10.09 -15.17
CA ILE A 71 -11.67 -11.30 -16.01
C ILE A 71 -12.27 -12.47 -15.23
N LEU A 72 -11.77 -12.73 -14.01
CA LEU A 72 -12.29 -13.80 -13.15
C LEU A 72 -13.75 -13.56 -12.76
N SER A 73 -14.16 -12.30 -12.60
CA SER A 73 -15.54 -11.91 -12.36
C SER A 73 -16.46 -12.18 -13.55
N ILE A 74 -15.97 -11.97 -14.79
CA ILE A 74 -16.73 -12.25 -16.02
C ILE A 74 -16.88 -13.76 -16.23
N ILE A 75 -15.82 -14.53 -15.95
CA ILE A 75 -15.81 -15.99 -16.11
C ILE A 75 -16.63 -16.68 -14.99
N GLN A 76 -17.04 -15.94 -13.95
CA GLN A 76 -17.75 -16.45 -12.77
C GLN A 76 -17.05 -17.65 -12.10
N PHE A 77 -15.72 -17.70 -12.18
CA PHE A 77 -14.91 -18.79 -11.60
C PHE A 77 -14.81 -18.73 -10.05
N HIS A 78 -15.70 -17.96 -9.41
CA HIS A 78 -15.74 -17.71 -7.98
C HIS A 78 -15.86 -18.99 -7.14
N SER A 79 -16.45 -20.06 -7.70
CA SER A 79 -16.71 -21.30 -6.97
C SER A 79 -15.50 -22.24 -6.86
N LEU A 80 -14.42 -22.02 -7.61
CA LEU A 80 -13.28 -22.96 -7.67
C LEU A 80 -12.05 -22.48 -6.91
N LEU A 81 -12.02 -21.21 -6.50
CA LEU A 81 -10.93 -20.68 -5.68
C LEU A 81 -11.29 -20.83 -4.20
N PRO A 82 -10.42 -21.42 -3.36
CA PRO A 82 -10.61 -21.52 -1.91
C PRO A 82 -10.39 -20.18 -1.18
N ILE A 83 -10.64 -19.05 -1.85
CA ILE A 83 -10.34 -17.69 -1.38
C ILE A 83 -11.67 -16.94 -1.24
N SER A 84 -11.83 -16.19 -0.15
CA SER A 84 -12.98 -15.30 0.02
C SER A 84 -12.93 -14.17 -1.01
N TRP A 85 -13.70 -14.32 -2.08
CA TRP A 85 -13.74 -13.37 -3.19
C TRP A 85 -14.09 -11.95 -2.76
N LYS A 86 -15.02 -11.82 -1.79
CA LYS A 86 -15.43 -10.53 -1.22
C LYS A 86 -14.28 -9.87 -0.45
N ASN A 87 -13.53 -10.63 0.36
CA ASN A 87 -12.40 -10.10 1.12
C ASN A 87 -11.23 -9.74 0.19
N LEU A 88 -10.95 -10.55 -0.82
CA LEU A 88 -9.92 -10.27 -1.83
C LEU A 88 -10.20 -8.96 -2.57
N THR A 89 -11.40 -8.81 -3.13
CA THR A 89 -11.78 -7.61 -3.90
C THR A 89 -11.77 -6.35 -3.04
N MET A 90 -12.26 -6.43 -1.79
CA MET A 90 -12.15 -5.31 -0.84
C MET A 90 -10.71 -4.91 -0.55
N THR A 91 -9.84 -5.91 -0.37
CA THR A 91 -8.42 -5.68 -0.07
C THR A 91 -7.73 -4.99 -1.22
N VAL A 92 -7.93 -5.48 -2.45
CA VAL A 92 -7.30 -4.91 -3.64
C VAL A 92 -7.82 -3.49 -3.89
N ALA A 93 -9.12 -3.23 -3.71
CA ALA A 93 -9.69 -1.89 -3.87
C ALA A 93 -9.08 -0.88 -2.88
N VAL A 94 -9.06 -1.20 -1.59
CA VAL A 94 -8.53 -0.30 -0.54
C VAL A 94 -7.01 -0.15 -0.66
N PHE A 95 -6.29 -1.25 -0.88
CA PHE A 95 -4.84 -1.22 -1.03
C PHE A 95 -4.41 -0.47 -2.30
N GLY A 96 -5.15 -0.66 -3.40
CA GLY A 96 -4.97 0.07 -4.66
C GLY A 96 -5.22 1.56 -4.49
N ALA A 97 -6.29 1.94 -3.79
CA ALA A 97 -6.54 3.34 -3.45
C ALA A 97 -5.36 3.96 -2.68
N LEU A 98 -4.90 3.33 -1.59
CA LEU A 98 -3.80 3.87 -0.79
C LEU A 98 -2.49 3.98 -1.58
N MET A 99 -2.16 2.98 -2.40
CA MET A 99 -0.95 2.97 -3.20
C MET A 99 -1.02 3.99 -4.35
N CYS A 100 -2.14 4.08 -5.06
CA CYS A 100 -2.35 5.09 -6.11
C CYS A 100 -2.34 6.52 -5.55
N LEU A 101 -2.91 6.74 -4.36
CA LEU A 101 -2.81 8.03 -3.66
C LEU A 101 -1.35 8.39 -3.38
N SER A 102 -0.58 7.43 -2.87
CA SER A 102 0.83 7.65 -2.50
C SER A 102 1.68 7.96 -3.71
N VAL A 103 1.55 7.16 -4.77
CA VAL A 103 2.27 7.38 -6.03
C VAL A 103 1.84 8.69 -6.69
N SER A 104 0.56 9.08 -6.57
CA SER A 104 0.09 10.37 -7.09
C SER A 104 0.69 11.58 -6.37
N VAL A 105 1.18 11.42 -5.13
CA VAL A 105 1.88 12.48 -4.37
C VAL A 105 3.40 12.40 -4.59
N ILE A 106 3.98 11.20 -4.56
CA ILE A 106 5.41 10.96 -4.72
C ILE A 106 5.89 11.32 -6.13
N PHE A 107 5.10 11.02 -7.16
CA PHE A 107 5.50 11.25 -8.54
C PHE A 107 5.67 12.75 -8.89
N PRO A 108 4.71 13.64 -8.58
CA PRO A 108 4.93 15.08 -8.71
C PRO A 108 6.07 15.60 -7.85
N TRP A 109 6.24 15.07 -6.62
CA TRP A 109 7.31 15.49 -5.72
C TRP A 109 8.69 15.33 -6.38
N ILE A 110 8.93 14.19 -7.01
CA ILE A 110 10.20 13.89 -7.70
C ILE A 110 10.42 14.76 -8.94
N ILE A 111 9.35 15.16 -9.62
CA ILE A 111 9.44 15.84 -10.93
C ILE A 111 9.41 17.37 -10.81
N ILE A 112 8.69 17.91 -9.81
CA ILE A 112 8.50 19.37 -9.62
C ILE A 112 9.78 20.04 -9.09
N GLU A 113 10.75 19.28 -8.57
CA GLU A 113 12.05 19.82 -8.13
C GLU A 113 12.85 20.46 -9.28
N HIS A 114 12.48 20.22 -10.54
CA HIS A 114 13.03 20.91 -11.70
C HIS A 114 12.07 22.04 -12.14
N GLU A 115 12.56 23.28 -12.20
CA GLU A 115 11.86 24.56 -12.46
C GLU A 115 11.02 24.66 -13.76
N ARG A 116 10.74 23.56 -14.47
CA ARG A 116 9.89 23.53 -15.65
C ARG A 116 8.70 22.59 -15.43
N VAL A 117 7.53 23.20 -15.29
CA VAL A 117 6.25 22.50 -15.29
C VAL A 117 5.98 21.96 -16.70
N PHE A 118 6.30 20.68 -16.91
CA PHE A 118 5.90 20.00 -18.14
C PHE A 118 4.43 19.55 -18.03
N PRO A 119 3.64 19.68 -19.11
CA PRO A 119 2.22 19.29 -19.10
C PRO A 119 2.02 17.78 -18.94
N ARG A 120 3.01 16.96 -19.33
CA ARG A 120 2.90 15.49 -19.33
C ARG A 120 2.99 14.86 -17.93
N PRO A 121 3.95 15.21 -17.05
CA PRO A 121 3.94 14.75 -15.67
C PRO A 121 2.71 15.17 -14.88
N MET A 122 2.19 16.37 -15.12
CA MET A 122 0.95 16.82 -14.51
C MET A 122 -0.25 15.98 -14.97
N ALA A 123 -0.33 15.64 -16.25
CA ALA A 123 -1.37 14.75 -16.77
C ALA A 123 -1.27 13.34 -16.15
N ALA A 124 -0.06 12.81 -15.94
CA ALA A 124 0.13 11.51 -15.27
C ALA A 124 -0.32 11.56 -13.80
N ALA A 125 -0.01 12.64 -13.08
CA ALA A 125 -0.45 12.85 -11.71
C ALA A 125 -1.98 12.95 -11.60
N VAL A 126 -2.62 13.72 -12.50
CA VAL A 126 -4.09 13.82 -12.56
C VAL A 126 -4.71 12.47 -12.90
N ALA A 127 -4.14 11.73 -13.85
CA ALA A 127 -4.61 10.39 -14.19
C ALA A 127 -4.46 9.42 -13.01
N SER A 128 -3.38 9.51 -12.22
CA SER A 128 -3.20 8.72 -10.99
C SER A 128 -4.15 9.14 -9.86
N CYS A 129 -4.57 10.41 -9.83
CA CYS A 129 -5.62 10.85 -8.92
C CYS A 129 -6.98 10.29 -9.35
N LEU A 130 -7.26 10.22 -10.65
CA LEU A 130 -8.47 9.59 -11.17
C LEU A 130 -8.50 8.08 -10.90
N THR A 131 -7.36 7.36 -11.01
CA THR A 131 -7.29 5.94 -10.62
C THR A 131 -7.53 5.77 -9.12
N PHE A 132 -6.99 6.64 -8.28
CA PHE A 132 -7.28 6.66 -6.85
C PHE A 132 -8.78 6.83 -6.56
N LEU A 133 -9.44 7.80 -7.19
CA LEU A 133 -10.87 8.02 -7.02
C LEU A 133 -11.70 6.82 -7.48
N ALA A 134 -11.27 6.14 -8.53
CA ALA A 134 -11.90 4.93 -9.02
C ALA A 134 -11.84 3.81 -7.96
N TYR A 135 -10.63 3.48 -7.46
CA TYR A 135 -10.44 2.50 -6.39
C TYR A 135 -11.17 2.87 -5.09
N ALA A 136 -11.17 4.16 -4.73
CA ALA A 136 -11.92 4.66 -3.57
C ALA A 136 -13.43 4.45 -3.77
N SER A 137 -13.95 4.68 -4.97
CA SER A 137 -15.35 4.44 -5.29
C SER A 137 -15.71 2.95 -5.25
N GLU A 138 -14.84 2.06 -5.74
CA GLU A 138 -15.04 0.60 -5.62
C GLU A 138 -15.11 0.20 -4.15
N SER A 139 -14.13 0.66 -3.35
CA SER A 139 -14.10 0.36 -1.92
C SER A 139 -15.35 0.88 -1.19
N CYS A 140 -15.87 2.05 -1.57
CA CYS A 140 -17.11 2.60 -0.99
C CYS A 140 -18.34 1.75 -1.35
N VAL A 141 -18.46 1.32 -2.61
CA VAL A 141 -19.56 0.46 -3.05
C VAL A 141 -19.49 -0.90 -2.33
N LEU A 142 -18.29 -1.48 -2.22
CA LEU A 142 -18.08 -2.74 -1.54
C LEU A 142 -18.29 -2.62 -0.02
N CYS A 143 -17.93 -1.49 0.58
CA CYS A 143 -18.18 -1.21 1.99
C CYS A 143 -19.70 -1.13 2.27
N ARG A 144 -20.48 -0.51 1.38
CA ARG A 144 -21.94 -0.48 1.49
C ARG A 144 -22.56 -1.88 1.39
N GLN A 145 -22.06 -2.74 0.49
CA GLN A 145 -22.55 -4.11 0.35
C GLN A 145 -22.13 -5.03 1.50
N THR A 146 -20.96 -4.81 2.11
CA THR A 146 -20.48 -5.62 3.24
C THR A 146 -21.17 -5.30 4.56
N HIS A 147 -21.75 -4.10 4.71
CA HIS A 147 -22.58 -3.73 5.87
C HIS A 147 -23.85 -4.59 5.98
N GLU A 148 -24.40 -5.08 4.86
CA GLU A 148 -25.54 -6.01 4.86
C GLU A 148 -25.12 -7.48 5.08
N GLN A 149 -23.86 -7.85 4.88
CA GLN A 149 -23.42 -9.25 4.95
C GLN A 149 -21.96 -9.42 5.43
N ARG A 150 -21.77 -9.55 6.76
CA ARG A 150 -20.66 -10.18 7.52
C ARG A 150 -19.27 -10.38 6.84
N GLY A 151 -18.72 -9.38 6.16
CA GLY A 151 -17.36 -9.43 5.62
C GLY A 151 -16.32 -8.91 6.64
N TYR A 152 -15.34 -9.73 7.03
CA TYR A 152 -14.29 -9.34 8.00
C TYR A 152 -13.38 -8.20 7.48
N MET A 153 -13.14 -8.11 6.16
CA MET A 153 -12.30 -7.06 5.56
C MET A 153 -12.92 -5.65 5.56
N GLY A 154 -14.25 -5.55 5.55
CA GLY A 154 -14.97 -4.29 5.64
C GLY A 154 -15.03 -3.73 7.07
N SER A 155 -14.51 -4.48 8.05
CA SER A 155 -14.46 -4.06 9.45
C SER A 155 -13.24 -3.17 9.72
N LYS A 156 -13.34 -2.33 10.76
CA LYS A 156 -12.25 -1.45 11.22
C LYS A 156 -10.88 -2.14 11.35
N PRO A 157 -10.74 -3.36 11.93
CA PRO A 157 -9.45 -4.04 12.00
C PRO A 157 -8.93 -4.53 10.64
N GLY A 158 -9.81 -4.94 9.72
CA GLY A 158 -9.41 -5.34 8.37
C GLY A 158 -8.75 -4.18 7.60
N LEU A 159 -9.33 -2.98 7.68
CA LEU A 159 -8.75 -1.78 7.07
C LEU A 159 -7.40 -1.40 7.70
N LEU A 160 -7.23 -1.59 9.02
CA LEU A 160 -5.95 -1.35 9.70
C LEU A 160 -4.85 -2.30 9.22
N LYS A 161 -5.16 -3.58 8.94
CA LYS A 161 -4.20 -4.52 8.35
C LYS A 161 -3.75 -4.10 6.95
N ILE A 162 -4.67 -3.57 6.14
CA ILE A 162 -4.35 -3.05 4.81
C ILE A 162 -3.46 -1.80 4.92
N LEU A 163 -3.75 -0.93 5.90
CA LEU A 163 -2.91 0.25 6.17
C LEU A 163 -1.50 -0.13 6.67
N GLN A 164 -1.37 -1.18 7.48
CA GLN A 164 -0.07 -1.73 7.90
C GLN A 164 0.74 -2.24 6.70
N LEU A 165 0.09 -2.97 5.79
CA LEU A 165 0.72 -3.45 4.56
C LEU A 165 1.16 -2.28 3.67
N TRP A 166 0.30 -1.27 3.49
CA TRP A 166 0.62 -0.05 2.76
C TRP A 166 1.87 0.64 3.31
N GLY A 167 1.91 0.85 4.62
CA GLY A 167 3.08 1.44 5.29
C GLY A 167 4.35 0.65 5.00
N GLY A 168 4.32 -0.67 5.20
CA GLY A 168 5.46 -1.54 4.91
C GLY A 168 5.93 -1.49 3.45
N CYS A 169 5.00 -1.44 2.50
CA CYS A 169 5.34 -1.32 1.08
C CYS A 169 6.03 0.02 0.74
N GLN A 170 5.57 1.13 1.32
CA GLN A 170 6.19 2.44 1.11
C GLN A 170 7.58 2.57 1.74
N MET A 171 7.87 1.81 2.80
CA MET A 171 9.21 1.79 3.40
C MET A 171 10.27 1.10 2.52
N ILE A 172 9.88 0.27 1.53
CA ILE A 172 10.84 -0.40 0.63
C ILE A 172 11.67 0.59 -0.19
N PRO A 173 11.07 1.47 -1.03
CA PRO A 173 11.86 2.40 -1.83
C PRO A 173 12.69 3.35 -0.95
N LEU A 174 12.12 3.80 0.17
CA LEU A 174 12.83 4.61 1.17
C LEU A 174 14.07 3.91 1.75
N PHE A 175 13.96 2.62 2.07
CA PHE A 175 15.07 1.85 2.61
C PHE A 175 16.15 1.60 1.55
N VAL A 176 15.78 1.34 0.30
CA VAL A 176 16.73 1.15 -0.81
C VAL A 176 17.52 2.44 -1.06
N GLU A 177 16.86 3.60 -1.08
CA GLU A 177 17.51 4.90 -1.22
C GLU A 177 18.44 5.20 -0.04
N ALA A 178 18.01 4.89 1.18
CA ALA A 178 18.85 5.04 2.37
C ALA A 178 20.14 4.20 2.34
N ILE A 179 20.17 3.08 1.61
CA ILE A 179 21.38 2.28 1.39
C ILE A 179 22.27 2.92 0.33
N GLN A 180 21.69 3.43 -0.76
CA GLN A 180 22.43 3.97 -1.90
C GLN A 180 23.12 5.31 -1.59
N ASP A 181 22.47 6.18 -0.82
CA ASP A 181 22.95 7.54 -0.55
C ASP A 181 24.13 7.59 0.45
N LEU A 182 24.57 6.43 0.97
CA LEU A 182 25.32 6.43 2.21
C LEU A 182 26.50 5.44 2.34
N PRO A 183 27.60 5.66 1.60
CA PRO A 183 28.84 4.92 1.87
C PRO A 183 29.58 5.36 3.15
N ASN A 184 29.33 6.55 3.73
CA ASN A 184 30.34 7.15 4.61
C ASN A 184 29.89 7.96 5.85
N ARG A 185 28.62 7.93 6.30
CA ARG A 185 28.22 8.85 7.40
C ARG A 185 27.17 8.42 8.43
N VAL A 186 26.45 7.32 8.27
CA VAL A 186 25.53 6.78 9.30
C VAL A 186 26.06 5.45 9.79
N ASN A 187 25.95 5.24 11.09
CA ASN A 187 26.33 4.01 11.74
C ASN A 187 25.64 2.80 11.09
N SER A 188 26.42 1.94 10.43
CA SER A 188 25.95 0.74 9.71
C SER A 188 24.94 -0.10 10.52
N TRP A 189 25.09 -0.14 11.85
CA TRP A 189 24.17 -0.87 12.73
C TRP A 189 22.72 -0.35 12.70
N GLN A 190 22.49 0.97 12.57
CA GLN A 190 21.14 1.55 12.56
C GLN A 190 20.37 1.16 11.31
N LEU A 191 21.04 1.16 10.15
CA LEU A 191 20.48 0.72 8.87
C LEU A 191 20.08 -0.76 8.92
N TRP A 192 20.95 -1.61 9.47
CA TRP A 192 20.66 -3.04 9.64
C TRP A 192 19.44 -3.28 10.53
N VAL A 193 19.38 -2.63 11.69
CA VAL A 193 18.23 -2.77 12.62
C VAL A 193 16.95 -2.28 11.97
N SER A 194 17.00 -1.12 11.30
CA SER A 194 15.85 -0.56 10.58
C SER A 194 15.37 -1.48 9.46
N GLY A 195 16.28 -1.96 8.62
CA GLY A 195 15.96 -2.86 7.50
C GLY A 195 15.36 -4.19 7.95
N VAL A 196 15.94 -4.81 8.99
CA VAL A 196 15.40 -6.04 9.58
C VAL A 196 14.01 -5.78 10.17
N SER A 197 13.81 -4.65 10.85
CA SER A 197 12.51 -4.30 11.43
C SER A 197 11.43 -4.14 10.36
N TYR A 198 11.72 -3.41 9.27
CA TYR A 198 10.80 -3.21 8.15
C TYR A 198 10.52 -4.53 7.42
N GLY A 199 11.56 -5.33 7.17
CA GLY A 199 11.46 -6.63 6.51
C GLY A 199 10.60 -7.63 7.28
N ILE A 200 10.79 -7.73 8.60
CA ILE A 200 9.94 -8.58 9.44
C ILE A 200 8.50 -8.07 9.41
N CYS A 201 8.28 -6.76 9.58
CA CYS A 201 6.92 -6.20 9.62
C CYS A 201 6.16 -6.40 8.31
N ILE A 202 6.80 -6.24 7.16
CA ILE A 202 6.13 -6.45 5.87
C ILE A 202 5.78 -7.92 5.65
N ILE A 203 6.68 -8.85 5.97
CA ILE A 203 6.40 -10.29 5.87
C ILE A 203 5.21 -10.66 6.75
N MET A 204 5.18 -10.16 7.98
CA MET A 204 4.11 -10.42 8.94
C MET A 204 2.77 -9.84 8.47
N SER A 205 2.79 -8.66 7.86
CA SER A 205 1.61 -8.02 7.28
C SER A 205 1.08 -8.81 6.08
N VAL A 206 1.97 -9.26 5.18
CA VAL A 206 1.61 -10.10 4.02
C VAL A 206 1.02 -11.43 4.48
N VAL A 207 1.67 -12.12 5.42
CA VAL A 207 1.16 -13.38 5.98
C VAL A 207 -0.21 -13.18 6.59
N THR A 208 -0.41 -12.11 7.36
CA THR A 208 -1.70 -11.79 7.96
C THR A 208 -2.79 -11.61 6.91
N VAL A 209 -2.51 -10.81 5.88
CA VAL A 209 -3.46 -10.55 4.78
C VAL A 209 -3.78 -11.86 4.04
N VAL A 210 -2.78 -12.65 3.67
CA VAL A 210 -2.99 -13.95 2.98
C VAL A 210 -3.83 -14.91 3.81
N VAL A 211 -3.59 -15.02 5.11
CA VAL A 211 -4.37 -15.89 6.00
C VAL A 211 -5.83 -15.42 6.10
N ILE A 212 -6.07 -14.11 6.15
CA ILE A 212 -7.43 -13.56 6.17
C ILE A 212 -8.14 -13.78 4.83
N LEU A 213 -7.43 -13.65 3.70
CA LEU A 213 -8.01 -13.88 2.37
C LEU A 213 -8.37 -15.34 2.12
N GLY A 214 -7.54 -16.27 2.55
CA GLY A 214 -7.70 -17.70 2.31
C GLY A 214 -8.71 -18.41 3.22
N ASP A 215 -9.51 -17.66 4.01
CA ASP A 215 -10.44 -18.19 5.03
C ASP A 215 -9.82 -19.19 6.03
N PHE A 216 -8.49 -19.30 6.06
CA PHE A 216 -7.73 -20.13 7.01
C PHE A 216 -7.92 -19.66 8.46
N ALA A 217 -8.40 -18.43 8.66
CA ALA A 217 -8.82 -17.92 9.97
C ALA A 217 -9.88 -18.82 10.64
N GLY A 218 -10.75 -19.49 9.86
CA GLY A 218 -11.77 -20.41 10.38
C GLY A 218 -11.30 -21.86 10.53
N GLN A 219 -10.21 -22.25 9.86
CA GLN A 219 -9.66 -23.62 9.87
C GLN A 219 -8.51 -23.79 10.87
N CYS A 220 -7.90 -22.70 11.34
CA CYS A 220 -6.90 -22.76 12.39
C CYS A 220 -7.52 -23.15 13.73
N CYS A 221 -7.12 -24.31 14.27
CA CYS A 221 -7.46 -24.75 15.64
C CYS A 221 -6.83 -23.87 16.74
N LEU A 222 -5.93 -22.94 16.37
CA LEU A 222 -5.32 -21.97 17.27
C LEU A 222 -6.18 -20.69 17.32
N PRO A 223 -6.25 -19.99 18.46
CA PRO A 223 -7.00 -18.74 18.57
C PRO A 223 -6.33 -17.68 17.68
N PHE A 224 -6.81 -17.56 16.44
CA PHE A 224 -6.33 -16.63 15.41
C PHE A 224 -6.18 -15.21 15.98
N ASP A 225 -7.10 -14.80 16.86
CA ASP A 225 -7.07 -13.50 17.55
C ASP A 225 -5.82 -13.30 18.42
N ARG A 226 -5.30 -14.34 19.08
CA ARG A 226 -4.06 -14.23 19.89
C ARG A 226 -2.83 -14.08 19.01
N PHE A 227 -2.80 -14.77 17.86
CA PHE A 227 -1.72 -14.65 16.90
C PHE A 227 -1.70 -13.25 16.26
N LEU A 228 -2.87 -12.75 15.87
CA LEU A 228 -3.04 -11.40 15.35
C LEU A 228 -2.62 -10.33 16.36
N ALA A 229 -2.97 -10.51 17.63
CA ALA A 229 -2.55 -9.63 18.73
C ALA A 229 -1.02 -9.66 18.92
N GLY A 230 -0.41 -10.85 18.92
CA GLY A 230 1.04 -11.02 19.02
C GLY A 230 1.79 -10.34 17.87
N PHE A 231 1.28 -10.49 16.65
CA PHE A 231 1.84 -9.85 15.46
C PHE A 231 1.76 -8.33 15.54
N SER A 232 0.64 -7.81 16.02
CA SER A 232 0.45 -6.37 16.21
C SER A 232 1.37 -5.82 17.30
N LEU A 233 1.57 -6.56 18.38
CA LEU A 233 2.51 -6.21 19.45
C LEU A 233 3.96 -6.19 18.95
N ILE A 234 4.38 -7.20 18.20
CA ILE A 234 5.72 -7.23 17.58
C ILE A 234 5.87 -6.05 16.62
N GLY A 235 4.84 -5.77 15.80
CA GLY A 235 4.82 -4.63 14.88
C GLY A 235 4.96 -3.28 15.61
N VAL A 236 4.24 -3.07 16.71
CA VAL A 236 4.39 -1.86 17.55
C VAL A 236 5.82 -1.74 18.05
N LEU A 237 6.40 -2.79 18.63
CA LEU A 237 7.76 -2.73 19.16
C LEU A 237 8.79 -2.41 18.07
N LEU A 238 8.70 -3.06 16.91
CA LEU A 238 9.61 -2.85 15.79
C LEU A 238 9.50 -1.43 15.21
N TYR A 239 8.28 -0.93 14.99
CA TYR A 239 8.07 0.44 14.50
C TYR A 239 8.39 1.52 15.53
N MET A 240 8.24 1.23 16.84
CA MET A 240 8.73 2.13 17.90
C MET A 240 10.25 2.30 17.81
N VAL A 241 10.99 1.19 17.62
CA VAL A 241 12.45 1.26 17.45
C VAL A 241 12.80 2.02 16.16
N ALA A 242 12.14 1.71 15.05
CA ALA A 242 12.39 2.39 13.78
C ALA A 242 12.11 3.90 13.85
N THR A 243 10.99 4.32 14.45
CA THR A 243 10.67 5.75 14.61
C THR A 243 11.69 6.47 15.46
N VAL A 244 12.17 5.87 16.56
CA VAL A 244 13.25 6.45 17.38
C VAL A 244 14.54 6.62 16.58
N ILE A 245 14.89 5.64 15.73
CA ILE A 245 16.06 5.73 14.84
C ILE A 245 15.87 6.88 13.83
N CYS A 246 14.69 6.99 13.20
CA CYS A 246 14.39 8.08 12.27
C CYS A 246 14.47 9.46 12.94
N PHE A 247 13.92 9.61 14.15
CA PHE A 247 14.04 10.86 14.92
C PHE A 247 15.50 11.20 15.25
N THR A 248 16.30 10.20 15.58
CA THR A 248 17.74 10.40 15.83
C THR A 248 18.44 10.90 14.58
N LYS A 249 18.15 10.31 13.40
CA LYS A 249 18.67 10.79 12.12
C LYS A 249 18.27 12.25 11.86
N ILE A 250 17.01 12.63 12.11
CA ILE A 250 16.55 14.02 11.94
C ILE A 250 17.36 14.99 12.82
N LEU A 251 17.65 14.62 14.06
CA LEU A 251 18.45 15.44 14.97
C LEU A 251 19.90 15.59 14.48
N GLU A 252 20.53 14.49 14.03
CA GLU A 252 21.88 14.53 13.45
C GLU A 252 21.95 15.38 12.16
N LEU A 253 20.92 15.29 11.32
CA LEU A 253 20.76 16.11 10.12
C LEU A 253 20.57 17.61 10.43
N ARG A 254 20.00 17.95 11.59
CA ARG A 254 19.80 19.35 12.01
C ARG A 254 21.11 20.02 12.44
N ASP A 255 22.06 19.27 13.01
CA ASP A 255 23.32 19.80 13.52
C ASP A 255 24.38 20.08 12.43
N PHE A 256 24.32 19.40 11.28
CA PHE A 256 25.25 19.57 10.16
C PHE A 256 24.55 20.19 8.93
N ARG A 257 24.59 21.52 8.78
CA ARG A 257 23.99 22.21 7.62
C ARG A 257 25.02 22.73 6.61
N PRO A 258 25.16 22.07 5.46
CA PRO A 258 25.42 22.73 4.18
C PRO A 258 24.32 22.47 3.14
N ILE A 259 24.27 23.31 2.11
CA ILE A 259 23.15 23.55 1.18
C ILE A 259 22.83 22.37 0.23
N HIS A 260 23.68 21.34 0.13
CA HIS A 260 23.48 20.18 -0.76
C HIS A 260 22.69 19.01 -0.12
N GLN A 261 22.08 19.24 1.06
CA GLN A 261 21.52 18.21 1.95
C GLN A 261 19.99 18.34 2.13
N GLN A 262 19.31 19.07 1.25
CA GLN A 262 17.87 19.33 1.36
C GLN A 262 17.02 18.12 0.96
N THR A 263 17.35 17.44 -0.15
CA THR A 263 16.64 16.26 -0.66
C THR A 263 16.73 15.07 0.32
N SER A 264 17.87 14.90 1.01
CA SER A 264 18.02 13.84 2.03
C SER A 264 17.24 14.12 3.31
N ALA A 265 17.07 15.40 3.69
CA ALA A 265 16.21 15.77 4.81
C ALA A 265 14.73 15.48 4.49
N GLU A 266 14.27 15.78 3.26
CA GLU A 266 12.90 15.53 2.81
C GLU A 266 12.57 14.02 2.80
N MET A 267 13.50 13.18 2.33
CA MET A 267 13.33 11.72 2.37
C MET A 267 13.25 11.17 3.79
N VAL A 268 14.07 11.67 4.72
CA VAL A 268 14.02 11.26 6.13
C VAL A 268 12.72 11.73 6.81
N ILE A 269 12.22 12.92 6.46
CA ILE A 269 10.92 13.40 6.92
C ILE A 269 9.81 12.47 6.41
N MET A 270 9.83 12.11 5.11
CA MET A 270 8.87 11.17 4.53
C MET A 270 8.92 9.80 5.21
N GLU A 271 10.12 9.25 5.42
CA GLU A 271 10.34 8.01 6.17
C GLU A 271 9.70 8.07 7.56
N THR A 272 9.93 9.17 8.27
CA THR A 272 9.40 9.37 9.63
C THR A 272 7.87 9.48 9.64
N VAL A 273 7.29 10.20 8.68
CA VAL A 273 5.83 10.34 8.54
C VAL A 273 5.21 8.98 8.28
N ILE A 274 5.73 8.20 7.34
CA ILE A 274 5.19 6.88 6.99
C ILE A 274 5.37 5.90 8.16
N ALA A 275 6.53 5.89 8.81
CA ALA A 275 6.77 5.08 10.00
C ALA A 275 5.80 5.44 11.14
N SER A 276 5.51 6.73 11.35
CA SER A 276 4.57 7.19 12.39
C SER A 276 3.12 6.78 12.12
N ILE A 277 2.66 6.90 10.87
CA ILE A 277 1.32 6.46 10.45
C ILE A 277 1.19 4.94 10.65
N THR A 278 2.23 4.20 10.25
CA THR A 278 2.24 2.73 10.36
C THR A 278 2.28 2.28 11.82
N LEU A 279 3.08 2.94 12.65
CA LEU A 279 3.11 2.73 14.10
C LEU A 279 1.73 2.97 14.72
N LEU A 280 1.05 4.05 14.34
CA LEU A 280 -0.30 4.35 14.82
C LEU A 280 -1.29 3.26 14.39
N ALA A 281 -1.19 2.77 13.15
CA ALA A 281 -2.01 1.67 12.67
C ALA A 281 -1.80 0.38 13.49
N PHE A 282 -0.54 0.00 13.78
CA PHE A 282 -0.23 -1.13 14.66
C PHE A 282 -0.75 -0.93 16.09
N THR A 283 -0.64 0.28 16.63
CA THR A 283 -1.08 0.61 17.99
C THR A 283 -2.59 0.51 18.13
N VAL A 284 -3.34 1.06 17.17
CA VAL A 284 -4.80 1.01 17.16
C VAL A 284 -5.30 -0.42 16.98
N ASP A 285 -4.66 -1.19 16.10
CA ASP A 285 -4.99 -2.59 15.86
C ASP A 285 -4.70 -3.49 17.09
N LEU A 286 -3.62 -3.21 17.81
CA LEU A 286 -3.32 -3.83 19.10
C LEU A 286 -4.39 -3.49 20.15
N ALA A 287 -4.82 -2.23 20.24
CA ALA A 287 -5.88 -1.83 21.16
C ALA A 287 -7.21 -2.54 20.88
N PHE A 288 -7.59 -2.68 19.60
CA PHE A 288 -8.76 -3.47 19.21
C PHE A 288 -8.61 -4.95 19.57
N SER A 289 -7.43 -5.52 19.32
CA SER A 289 -7.14 -6.93 19.65
C SER A 289 -7.20 -7.19 21.16
N ILE A 290 -6.63 -6.31 21.99
CA ILE A 290 -6.70 -6.41 23.45
C ILE A 290 -8.15 -6.31 23.93
N LYS A 291 -8.91 -5.33 23.43
CA LYS A 291 -10.32 -5.17 23.79
C LYS A 291 -11.12 -6.45 23.50
N LEU A 292 -10.93 -7.01 22.30
CA LEU A 292 -11.60 -8.26 21.89
C LEU A 292 -11.21 -9.46 22.78
N LEU A 293 -9.95 -9.54 23.20
CA LEU A 293 -9.47 -10.59 24.10
C LEU A 293 -10.04 -10.44 25.51
N CYS A 294 -10.14 -9.21 26.03
CA CYS A 294 -10.76 -8.92 27.32
C CYS A 294 -12.25 -9.29 27.31
N ASP A 295 -13.00 -8.87 26.29
CA ASP A 295 -14.43 -9.16 26.18
C ASP A 295 -14.71 -10.68 26.17
N ARG A 296 -13.85 -11.47 25.53
CA ARG A 296 -13.94 -12.94 25.54
C ARG A 296 -13.54 -13.62 26.85
N SER A 297 -12.71 -12.97 27.66
CA SER A 297 -12.32 -13.51 28.97
C SER A 297 -13.42 -13.37 30.04
N HIS A 298 -14.38 -12.46 29.79
CA HIS A 298 -15.51 -12.18 30.66
C HIS A 298 -16.81 -12.93 30.29
N SER A 299 -16.80 -13.69 29.19
CA SER A 299 -17.92 -14.53 28.72
C SER A 299 -17.67 -16.00 28.99
#